data_AF-R4Z4X3-F1
#
_entry.id   AF-R4Z4X3-F1
#
_cell.length_a   1.000
_cell.length_b   1.000
_cell.length_c   1.000
_cell.angle_alpha   90.00
_cell.angle_beta   90.00
_cell.angle_gamma   90.00
#
_symmetry.space_group_name_H-M   'P 1'
#
loop_
_entity.id
_entity.type
_entity.pdbx_description
1 polymer ?
#
loop_
_entity_poly.entity_id
_entity_poly.type
_entity_poly.pdbx_seq_one_letter_code
_entity_poly.pdbx_strand_id
1 'polypeptide(L)' 'MQAPPTTFRQLLEKFDDSAKTTAAKGNRFEKFCEAHFQTDPLWAERFDAVWLWMDRPGRDGQPDTGVDLVARERGTGH' A
#
# COMPACT_ATOMS: atom_id res chain seq x y z
N MET A 1 -21.13 -2.27 23.60
CA MET A 1 -20.64 -3.56 23.09
C MET A 1 -19.60 -3.27 22.02
N GLN A 2 -18.34 -3.69 22.18
CA GLN A 2 -17.35 -3.60 21.09
C GLN A 2 -17.66 -4.67 20.04
N ALA A 3 -17.51 -4.33 18.76
CA ALA A 3 -17.59 -5.31 17.69
C ALA A 3 -16.49 -6.37 17.88
N PRO A 4 -16.75 -7.65 17.57
CA PRO A 4 -15.72 -8.69 17.67
C PRO A 4 -14.49 -8.31 16.85
N PRO A 5 -13.27 -8.68 17.30
CA PRO A 5 -12.05 -8.36 16.59
C PRO A 5 -12.14 -8.90 15.15
N THR A 6 -11.94 -8.02 14.18
CA THR A 6 -11.93 -8.42 12.77
C THR A 6 -10.61 -9.12 12.50
N THR A 7 -10.68 -10.36 12.00
CA THR A 7 -9.47 -11.10 11.62
C THR A 7 -8.90 -10.54 10.32
N PHE A 8 -7.60 -10.78 10.08
CA PHE A 8 -6.97 -10.43 8.81
C PHE A 8 -7.70 -11.04 7.61
N ARG A 9 -8.19 -12.28 7.73
CA ARG A 9 -8.96 -12.96 6.68
C ARG A 9 -10.30 -12.25 6.40
N GLN A 10 -11.01 -11.81 7.44
CA GLN A 10 -12.24 -11.03 7.27
C GLN A 10 -11.99 -9.64 6.67
N LEU A 11 -10.83 -9.03 6.94
CA LEU A 11 -10.42 -7.82 6.24
C LEU A 11 -10.21 -8.11 4.74
N LEU A 12 -9.48 -9.18 4.41
CA LEU A 12 -9.25 -9.59 3.02
C LEU A 12 -10.54 -9.91 2.27
N GLU A 13 -11.49 -10.60 2.91
CA GLU A 13 -12.82 -10.87 2.33
C GLU A 13 -13.59 -9.58 2.04
N LYS A 14 -13.62 -8.64 3.00
CA LYS A 14 -14.23 -7.31 2.78
C LYS A 14 -13.54 -6.54 1.66
N PHE A 15 -12.22 -6.67 1.53
CA PHE A 15 -11.47 -6.08 0.42
C PHE A 15 -11.91 -6.66 -0.92
N ASP A 16 -12.05 -7.98 -1.00
CA ASP A 16 -12.47 -8.70 -2.21
C ASP A 16 -13.89 -8.32 -2.64
N ASP A 17 -14.84 -8.34 -1.70
CA ASP A 17 -16.24 -7.98 -1.93
C ASP A 17 -16.42 -6.52 -2.40
N SER A 18 -15.48 -5.64 -2.02
CA SER A 18 -15.53 -4.21 -2.37
C SER A 18 -15.02 -3.87 -3.78
N ALA A 19 -14.41 -4.85 -4.48
CA ALA A 19 -13.82 -4.66 -5.79
C ALA A 19 -14.72 -5.22 -6.90
N LYS A 20 -15.11 -4.37 -7.86
CA LYS A 20 -15.98 -4.78 -8.98
C LYS A 20 -15.21 -5.42 -10.15
N THR A 21 -13.88 -5.25 -10.17
CA THR A 21 -12.99 -5.72 -11.24
C THR A 21 -11.66 -6.16 -10.66
N THR A 22 -10.93 -7.03 -11.36
CA THR A 22 -9.57 -7.43 -10.99
C THR A 22 -8.63 -6.23 -10.87
N ALA A 23 -8.75 -5.24 -11.76
CA ALA A 23 -7.97 -4.00 -11.68
C ALA A 23 -8.29 -3.19 -10.41
N ALA A 24 -9.57 -3.09 -10.04
CA ALA A 24 -9.97 -2.42 -8.80
C ALA A 24 -9.48 -3.18 -7.56
N LYS A 25 -9.42 -4.51 -7.62
CA LYS A 25 -8.85 -5.34 -6.56
C LYS A 25 -7.35 -5.10 -6.40
N GLY A 26 -6.61 -5.07 -7.51
CA GLY A 26 -5.18 -4.73 -7.54
C GLY A 26 -4.90 -3.38 -6.89
N ASN A 27 -5.54 -2.31 -7.39
CA ASN A 27 -5.35 -0.95 -6.86
C ASN A 27 -5.64 -0.84 -5.35
N ARG A 28 -6.68 -1.53 -4.87
CA ARG A 28 -6.98 -1.55 -3.43
C ARG A 28 -5.91 -2.28 -2.62
N PHE A 29 -5.39 -3.39 -3.13
CA PHE A 29 -4.32 -4.14 -2.48
C PHE A 29 -3.03 -3.32 -2.43
N GLU A 30 -2.68 -2.63 -3.50
CA GLU A 30 -1.53 -1.72 -3.54
C GLU A 30 -1.63 -0.61 -2.48
N LYS A 31 -2.81 0.03 -2.36
CA LYS A 31 -3.09 1.03 -1.30
C LYS A 31 -3.04 0.46 0.10
N PHE A 32 -3.51 -0.77 0.29
CA PHE A 32 -3.36 -1.46 1.57
C PHE A 32 -1.88 -1.66 1.91
N CYS A 33 -1.08 -2.11 0.95
CA CYS A 33 0.36 -2.30 1.14
C CYS A 33 1.08 -0.97 1.45
N GLU A 34 0.75 0.11 0.73
CA GLU A 34 1.24 1.47 1.03
C GLU A 34 1.00 1.84 2.50
N ALA A 35 -0.25 1.73 2.95
CA ALA A 35 -0.62 2.04 4.34
C ALA A 35 0.04 1.07 5.35
N HIS A 36 0.11 -0.21 5.02
CA HIS A 36 0.73 -1.22 5.88
C HIS A 36 2.22 -0.92 6.09
N PHE A 37 2.98 -0.64 5.03
CA PHE A 37 4.42 -0.34 5.15
C PHE A 37 4.71 0.97 5.88
N GLN A 38 3.78 1.93 5.85
CA GLN A 38 3.91 3.17 6.62
C GLN A 38 3.54 3.00 8.11
N THR A 39 2.72 2.00 8.45
CA THR A 39 2.15 1.86 9.82
C THR A 39 2.74 0.71 10.62
N ASP A 40 3.19 -0.35 9.96
CA ASP A 40 3.80 -1.50 10.63
C ASP A 40 5.17 -1.10 11.21
N PRO A 41 5.42 -1.31 12.52
CA PRO A 41 6.66 -0.86 13.16
C PRO A 41 7.93 -1.36 12.48
N LEU A 42 7.95 -2.60 11.98
CA LEU A 42 9.13 -3.18 11.33
C LEU A 42 9.51 -2.40 10.07
N TRP A 43 8.51 -1.98 9.30
CA TRP A 43 8.72 -1.26 8.05
C TRP A 43 8.85 0.25 8.26
N ALA A 44 8.11 0.81 9.20
CA ALA A 44 8.18 2.23 9.56
C ALA A 44 9.54 2.62 10.16
N GLU A 45 10.25 1.68 10.79
CA GLU A 45 11.65 1.88 11.17
C GLU A 45 12.57 2.04 9.95
N ARG A 46 12.31 1.28 8.87
CA ARG A 46 13.15 1.27 7.67
C ARG A 46 12.81 2.37 6.67
N PHE A 47 11.54 2.71 6.50
CA PHE A 47 11.08 3.67 5.49
C PHE A 47 10.47 4.90 6.16
N ASP A 48 10.76 6.08 5.61
CA ASP A 48 10.10 7.32 6.06
C ASP A 48 8.95 7.76 5.15
N ALA A 49 8.84 7.14 3.96
CA ALA A 49 7.72 7.32 3.05
C ALA A 49 7.59 6.13 2.11
N VAL A 50 6.35 5.84 1.69
CA VAL A 50 5.99 4.81 0.72
C VAL A 50 4.90 5.40 -0.19
N TRP A 51 5.00 5.16 -1.49
CA TRP A 51 4.04 5.64 -2.48
C TRP A 51 3.70 4.56 -3.49
N LEU A 52 2.50 4.60 -4.05
CA LEU A 52 2.23 4.01 -5.36
C LEU A 52 3.21 4.59 -6.39
N TRP A 53 3.68 3.77 -7.35
CA TRP A 53 4.60 4.21 -8.41
C TRP A 53 4.11 5.47 -9.13
N MET A 54 2.80 5.53 -9.38
CA MET A 54 2.12 6.63 -10.07
C MET A 54 2.12 7.93 -9.28
N ASP A 55 2.16 7.83 -7.95
CA ASP A 55 2.03 8.96 -7.01
C ASP A 55 3.39 9.41 -6.45
N ARG A 56 4.48 8.70 -6.78
CA ARG A 56 5.80 9.03 -6.24
C ARG A 56 6.25 10.44 -6.65
N PRO A 57 6.92 11.18 -5.76
CA PRO A 57 7.57 12.44 -6.11
C PRO A 57 8.60 12.27 -7.23
N GLY A 58 8.70 13.25 -8.13
CA GLY A 58 9.69 13.22 -9.22
C GLY A 58 9.42 12.18 -10.32
N ARG A 59 8.16 11.71 -10.46
CA ARG A 59 7.80 10.82 -11.56
C ARG A 59 7.93 11.49 -12.93
N ASP A 60 7.74 12.80 -13.04
CA ASP A 60 7.98 13.60 -14.26
C ASP A 60 7.45 12.97 -15.57
N GLY A 61 6.26 12.37 -15.50
CA GLY A 61 5.63 11.72 -16.65
C GLY A 61 6.27 10.39 -17.06
N GLN A 62 7.16 9.82 -16.25
CA GLN A 62 7.76 8.51 -16.51
C GLN A 62 6.67 7.46 -16.73
N PRO A 63 6.90 6.53 -17.67
CA PRO A 63 5.92 5.52 -18.01
C PRO A 63 5.66 4.58 -16.82
N ASP A 64 4.56 3.86 -16.92
CA ASP A 64 4.33 2.70 -16.07
C ASP A 64 5.42 1.66 -16.37
N THR A 65 6.10 1.20 -15.31
CA THR A 65 7.20 0.21 -15.39
C THR A 65 6.75 -1.17 -14.92
N GLY A 66 5.50 -1.32 -14.49
CA GLY A 66 5.01 -2.51 -13.79
C GLY A 66 5.46 -2.59 -12.32
N VAL A 67 6.06 -1.52 -11.79
CA VAL A 67 6.33 -1.38 -10.36
C VAL A 67 5.07 -0.84 -9.68
N ASP A 68 4.60 -1.54 -8.64
CA ASP A 68 3.40 -1.13 -7.92
C ASP A 68 3.68 -0.02 -6.89
N LEU A 69 4.75 -0.19 -6.11
CA LEU A 69 5.10 0.66 -4.96
C LEU A 69 6.59 1.00 -4.98
N VAL A 70 6.90 2.19 -4.46
CA VAL A 70 8.26 2.62 -4.13
C VAL A 70 8.30 3.11 -2.70
N ALA A 71 9.42 2.88 -2.03
CA ALA A 71 9.66 3.34 -0.67
C ALA A 71 10.95 4.14 -0.62
N ARG A 72 11.00 5.14 0.25
CA ARG A 72 12.23 5.87 0.55
C ARG A 72 12.80 5.40 1.87
N GLU A 73 14.07 5.00 1.85
CA GLU A 73 14.78 4.57 3.04
C GLU A 73 14.98 5.74 4.02
N ARG A 74 14.65 5.47 5.28
CA ARG A 74 14.81 6.43 6.37
C ARG A 74 16.29 6.74 6.57
N GLY A 75 16.62 8.03 6.62
CA GLY A 75 17.96 8.53 6.95
C GLY A 75 18.95 8.57 5.79
N THR A 76 18.73 7.79 4.73
CA THR A 76 19.55 7.84 3.50
C THR A 76 18.85 8.57 2.36
N GLY A 77 17.51 8.52 2.32
CA GLY A 77 16.71 9.13 1.27
C GLY A 77 16.78 8.41 -0.08
N HIS A 78 17.40 7.22 -0.12
CA HIS A 78 17.45 6.34 -1.30
C HIS A 78 16.09 5.71 -1.60
#